data_AF-A0A258KTB0-F1
#
_entry.id   AF-A0A258KTB0-F1
#
_cell.length_a   1.000
_cell.length_b   1.000
_cell.length_c   1.000
_cell.angle_alpha   90.00
_cell.angle_beta   90.00
_cell.angle_gamma   90.00
#
_symmetry.space_group_name_H-M   'P 1'
#
loop_
_entity.id
_entity.type
_entity.pdbx_description
1 polymer ?
#
loop_
_entity_poly.entity_id
_entity_poly.type
_entity_poly.pdbx_seq_one_letter_code
_entity_poly.pdbx_strand_id
1 'polypeptide(L)' 'MQEHEGSVARRRQDANGQFTIWITAIDARTLLPWVAAVEREGGVTVADFTASRLDGGVIEAEITFAGAAR' A
#
# COMPACT_ATOMS: atom_id res chain seq x y z
N MET A 1 21.74 -9.55 3.97
CA MET A 1 20.72 -8.49 4.11
C MET A 1 19.58 -8.94 3.23
N GLN A 2 18.59 -9.63 3.80
CA GLN A 2 17.47 -10.13 3.00
C GLN A 2 16.51 -8.96 2.81
N GLU A 3 16.50 -8.41 1.60
CA GLU A 3 15.51 -7.44 1.18
C GLU A 3 14.17 -8.17 1.17
N HIS A 4 13.26 -7.79 2.07
CA HIS A 4 11.88 -8.26 2.01
C HIS A 4 11.23 -7.58 0.80
N GLU A 5 11.46 -8.12 -0.40
CA GLU A 5 10.70 -7.81 -1.61
C GLU A 5 9.28 -8.37 -1.44
N GLY A 6 8.47 -7.70 -0.61
CA GLY A 6 7.02 -7.82 -0.70
C GLY A 6 6.60 -7.33 -2.08
N SER A 7 5.99 -8.21 -2.86
CA SER A 7 5.71 -8.02 -4.28
C SER A 7 4.73 -6.87 -4.54
N VAL A 8 5.26 -5.65 -4.65
CA VAL A 8 4.52 -4.54 -5.27
C VAL A 8 4.36 -4.92 -6.74
N ALA A 9 3.15 -5.35 -7.10
CA ALA A 9 2.85 -5.83 -8.43
C ALA A 9 2.68 -4.68 -9.43
N ARG A 10 2.17 -3.53 -8.96
CA ARG A 10 1.96 -2.36 -9.81
C ARG A 10 1.94 -1.08 -8.98
N ARG A 11 2.42 0.01 -9.59
CA ARG A 11 2.23 1.39 -9.13
C ARG A 11 1.68 2.23 -10.26
N ARG A 12 0.68 3.07 -9.98
CA ARG A 12 0.13 4.07 -10.90
C ARG A 12 0.10 5.41 -10.18
N GLN A 13 0.45 6.48 -10.88
CA GLN A 13 0.21 7.84 -10.44
C GLN A 13 -0.73 8.50 -11.44
N ASP A 14 -1.73 9.22 -10.95
CA ASP A 14 -2.67 9.95 -11.79
C ASP A 14 -2.39 11.46 -11.76
N ALA A 15 -2.99 12.22 -12.69
CA ALA A 15 -2.65 13.63 -12.91
C ALA A 15 -2.92 14.53 -11.70
N ASN A 16 -3.77 14.07 -10.78
CA ASN A 16 -4.16 14.77 -9.56
C ASN A 16 -3.18 14.56 -8.38
N GLY A 17 -2.02 13.93 -8.63
CA GLY A 17 -1.04 13.63 -7.59
C GLY A 17 -1.42 12.45 -6.68
N GLN A 18 -2.53 11.77 -6.97
CA GLN A 18 -2.88 10.50 -6.33
C GLN A 18 -2.02 9.38 -6.90
N PHE A 19 -1.67 8.41 -6.07
CA PHE A 19 -1.02 7.20 -6.54
C PHE A 19 -1.62 5.96 -5.90
N THR A 20 -1.72 4.91 -6.70
CA THR A 20 -2.26 3.61 -6.30
C THR A 20 -1.17 2.56 -6.36
N ILE A 21 -1.10 1.73 -5.32
CA ILE A 21 -0.20 0.59 -5.19
C ILE A 21 -1.03 -0.69 -5.13
N TRP A 22 -0.69 -1.65 -5.97
CA TRP A 22 -1.24 -3.00 -5.94
C TRP A 22 -0.20 -3.96 -5.38
N ILE A 23 -0.58 -4.73 -4.38
CA ILE A 23 0.26 -5.72 -3.69
C ILE A 23 -0.44 -7.07 -3.83
N THR A 24 0.21 -8.04 -4.49
CA THR A 24 -0.42 -9.34 -4.79
C THR A 24 -0.35 -10.33 -3.64
N ALA A 25 0.61 -10.20 -2.74
CA ALA A 25 0.70 -11.03 -1.54
C ALA A 25 1.53 -10.33 -0.46
N ILE A 26 0.91 -10.08 0.70
CA ILE A 26 1.60 -9.56 1.89
C ILE A 26 0.94 -10.07 3.16
N ASP A 27 1.72 -10.28 4.22
CA ASP A 27 1.17 -10.54 5.54
C ASP A 27 0.43 -9.29 6.06
N ALA A 28 -0.79 -9.47 6.58
CA ALA A 28 -1.61 -8.36 7.05
C ALA A 28 -0.96 -7.56 8.20
N ARG A 29 -0.14 -8.21 9.04
CA ARG A 29 0.60 -7.55 10.12
C ARG A 29 1.79 -6.74 9.60
N THR A 30 2.28 -7.04 8.41
CA THR A 30 3.30 -6.24 7.71
C THR A 30 2.66 -5.08 6.95
N LEU A 31 1.47 -5.29 6.37
CA LEU A 31 0.82 -4.27 5.54
C LEU A 31 0.49 -3.00 6.31
N LEU A 32 -0.18 -3.10 7.45
CA LEU A 32 -0.67 -1.92 8.18
C LEU A 32 0.47 -1.01 8.69
N PRO A 33 1.55 -1.53 9.30
CA PRO A 33 2.70 -0.71 9.67
C PRO A 33 3.36 -0.05 8.46
N TRP A 34 3.44 -0.75 7.33
CA TRP A 34 4.01 -0.18 6.11
C TRP A 34 3.15 0.96 5.54
N VAL A 35 1.81 0.81 5.51
CA VAL A 35 0.89 1.89 5.11
C VAL A 35 1.06 3.12 6.01
N ALA A 36 1.11 2.92 7.32
CA ALA A 36 1.31 4.02 8.27
C ALA A 36 2.66 4.72 8.08
N ALA A 37 3.72 3.97 7.73
CA ALA A 37 5.02 4.55 7.39
C ALA A 37 4.93 5.42 6.13
N VAL A 38 4.27 4.92 5.07
CA VAL A 38 4.04 5.67 3.82
C VAL A 38 3.28 6.97 4.07
N GLU A 39 2.21 6.95 4.87
CA GLU A 39 1.46 8.16 5.21
C GLU A 39 2.34 9.20 5.92
N ARG A 40 3.12 8.76 6.92
CA ARG A 40 3.96 9.63 7.74
C ARG A 40 5.15 10.21 6.99
N GLU A 41 5.86 9.38 6.22
CA GLU A 41 7.08 9.76 5.51
C GLU A 41 6.77 10.49 4.21
N GLY A 42 5.68 10.12 3.54
CA GLY A 42 5.25 10.70 2.28
C GLY A 42 4.40 11.97 2.40
N GLY A 43 3.89 12.30 3.60
CA GLY A 43 2.94 13.40 3.77
C GLY A 43 1.64 13.17 2.99
N VAL A 44 1.21 11.92 2.93
CA VAL A 44 0.02 11.47 2.20
C VAL A 44 -0.95 10.77 3.14
N THR A 45 -2.19 10.62 2.72
CA THR A 45 -3.21 9.85 3.42
C THR A 45 -3.81 8.80 2.51
N VAL A 46 -4.23 7.67 3.07
CA VAL A 46 -5.02 6.67 2.34
C VAL A 46 -6.36 7.29 1.93
N ALA A 47 -6.57 7.39 0.62
CA ALA A 47 -7.82 7.86 0.01
C ALA A 47 -8.79 6.70 -0.27
N ASP A 48 -8.26 5.53 -0.62
CA ASP A 48 -9.02 4.30 -0.80
C ASP A 48 -8.17 3.08 -0.44
N PHE A 49 -8.79 2.06 0.14
CA PHE A 49 -8.11 0.82 0.54
C PHE A 49 -9.05 -0.36 0.37
N THR A 50 -8.63 -1.32 -0.45
CA THR A 50 -9.30 -2.61 -0.57
C THR A 50 -8.30 -3.73 -0.30
N ALA A 51 -8.77 -4.79 0.36
CA ALA A 51 -7.97 -5.96 0.62
C ALA A 51 -8.81 -7.24 0.54
N SER A 52 -8.21 -8.27 -0.03
CA SER A 52 -8.81 -9.60 -0.19
C SER A 52 -7.93 -10.64 0.46
N ARG A 53 -8.53 -11.54 1.25
CA ARG A 53 -7.78 -12.62 1.90
C ARG A 53 -7.40 -13.67 0.88
N LEU A 54 -6.14 -14.10 0.93
CA LEU A 54 -5.62 -15.26 0.21
C LEU A 54 -5.41 -16.43 1.18
N ASP A 55 -5.10 -17.60 0.62
CA ASP A 55 -4.71 -18.75 1.41
C ASP A 55 -3.40 -18.52 2.17
N GLY A 56 -3.23 -19.19 3.31
CA GLY A 56 -1.97 -19.12 4.07
C GLY A 56 -1.75 -17.83 4.88
N GLY A 57 -2.77 -16.99 5.03
CA GLY A 57 -2.73 -15.82 5.93
C GLY A 57 -2.16 -14.55 5.31
N VAL A 58 -1.84 -14.56 4.01
CA VAL A 58 -1.50 -13.38 3.24
C VAL A 58 -2.74 -12.74 2.61
N ILE A 59 -2.61 -11.48 2.22
CA ILE A 59 -3.67 -10.71 1.57
C ILE A 59 -3.16 -10.08 0.27
N GLU A 60 -4.07 -9.90 -0.67
CA GLU A 60 -3.92 -8.96 -1.79
C GLU A 60 -4.47 -7.61 -1.34
N ALA A 61 -3.82 -6.52 -1.74
CA ALA A 61 -4.26 -5.17 -1.39
C ALA A 61 -4.11 -4.19 -2.56
N GLU A 62 -5.09 -3.30 -2.70
CA GLU A 62 -5.02 -2.12 -3.55
C GLU A 62 -5.21 -0.88 -2.67
N ILE A 63 -4.27 0.05 -2.75
CA ILE A 63 -4.20 1.19 -1.85
C ILE A 63 -3.96 2.45 -2.64
N THR A 64 -4.88 3.39 -2.58
CA THR A 64 -4.74 4.71 -3.17
C THR A 64 -4.38 5.73 -2.10
N PHE A 65 -3.32 6.47 -2.35
CA PHE A 65 -2.85 7.57 -1.51
C PHE A 65 -3.08 8.90 -2.22
N ALA A 66 -3.42 9.93 -1.44
CA ALA A 66 -3.54 11.31 -1.88
C ALA A 66 -2.73 12.23 -0.98
N GLY A 67 -2.37 13.42 -1.48
CA GLY A 67 -1.70 14.43 -0.65
C GLY A 67 -2.52 14.74 0.59
N ALA A 68 -1.88 14.76 1.76
CA ALA A 68 -2.56 15.14 3.00
C ALA A 68 -2.96 16.62 2.88
N ALA A 69 -4.26 16.92 3.02
CA ALA A 69 -4.70 18.30 3.13
C ALA A 69 -4.03 18.90 4.39
N ARG A 70 -3.20 19.92 4.19
CA ARG A 70 -2.47 20.58 5.28
C ARG A 70 -3.39 21.44 6.14
#